data_AF-A0A522B4H4-F1
#
_entry.id   AF-A0A522B4H4-F1
#
_cell.length_a   1.000
_cell.length_b   1.000
_cell.length_c   1.000
_cell.angle_alpha   90.00
_cell.angle_beta   90.00
_cell.angle_gamma   90.00
#
_symmetry.space_group_name_H-M   'P 1'
#
loop_
_entity.id
_entity.type
_entity.pdbx_description
1 polymer ?
#
loop_
_entity_poly.entity_id
_entity_poly.type
_entity_poly.pdbx_seq_one_letter_code
_entity_poly.pdbx_strand_id
1 'polypeptide(L)'
;MATEIDQERPRVRVPPSWIALLALVGAGVLGAVYWLEPTWRQVNESLDGVGQVSSTAEQPAVQVPEAMFPARRSTAPGPGPPERARAADPAAAVAQLKNARLTATLALLQRWGFFRSATAEKLAGRDPARLIKQSGLKSARLPVDWALLERLDYPCLLDWKETPDDFRHAVALLELSPTEAVIFDPLMGRRVVSREDLPGHIDGEAIILWKGLPGIRVPLRARKGTDPAVAALQQALKKQGLLGAAVPGVYDSSTRAAVVRLQSEHGLKATGVFGVRSYMVLSKRVLGAKAPSVKAGPGAPVKD
;
A
#
# COMPACT_ATOMS: atom_id res chain seq x y z
N MET A 1 62.18 -1.49 -53.14
CA MET A 1 62.63 -1.61 -51.73
C MET A 1 61.49 -1.13 -50.86
N ALA A 2 60.74 -2.10 -50.35
CA ALA A 2 59.66 -1.91 -49.40
C ALA A 2 60.22 -2.13 -47.99
N THR A 3 59.90 -1.23 -47.06
CA THR A 3 59.97 -1.50 -45.62
C THR A 3 58.71 -0.93 -45.01
N GLU A 4 57.74 -1.82 -44.99
CA GLU A 4 56.59 -1.95 -44.10
C GLU A 4 57.05 -1.82 -42.64
N ILE A 5 56.50 -0.85 -41.91
CA ILE A 5 56.60 -0.79 -40.45
C ILE A 5 55.18 -0.88 -39.90
N ASP A 6 54.95 -2.08 -39.39
CA ASP A 6 53.85 -2.60 -38.62
C ASP A 6 53.50 -1.69 -37.42
N GLN A 7 52.22 -1.34 -37.29
CA GLN A 7 51.66 -0.63 -36.13
C GLN A 7 50.76 -1.61 -35.37
N GLU A 8 51.35 -2.33 -34.42
CA GLU A 8 50.65 -3.19 -33.48
C GLU A 8 49.65 -2.38 -32.63
N ARG A 9 48.39 -2.82 -32.63
CA ARG A 9 47.35 -2.34 -31.71
C ARG A 9 47.56 -2.94 -30.32
N PRO A 10 47.58 -2.16 -29.22
CA PRO A 10 47.48 -2.74 -27.89
C PRO A 10 46.02 -3.16 -27.61
N ARG A 11 45.78 -4.47 -27.56
CA ARG A 11 44.59 -5.08 -26.94
C ARG A 11 44.70 -4.94 -25.43
N VAL A 12 44.12 -3.89 -24.85
CA VAL A 12 43.95 -3.80 -23.39
C VAL A 12 42.74 -4.65 -23.00
N ARG A 13 43.00 -5.81 -22.39
CA ARG A 13 42.00 -6.57 -21.62
C ARG A 13 41.76 -5.81 -20.31
N VAL A 14 40.55 -5.29 -20.12
CA VAL A 14 40.09 -4.79 -18.82
C VAL A 14 39.24 -5.89 -18.14
N PRO A 15 39.60 -6.34 -16.92
CA PRO A 15 38.85 -7.35 -16.17
C PRO A 15 37.59 -6.78 -15.50
N PRO A 16 36.62 -7.63 -15.11
CA PRO A 16 35.33 -7.21 -14.57
C PRO A 16 35.43 -6.97 -13.05
N SER A 17 35.46 -5.71 -12.60
CA SER A 17 35.34 -5.39 -11.17
C SER A 17 34.97 -3.93 -10.93
N TRP A 18 33.70 -3.57 -11.15
CA TRP A 18 33.13 -2.28 -10.70
C TRP A 18 32.04 -2.48 -9.62
N ILE A 19 31.73 -3.72 -9.22
CA ILE A 19 30.71 -4.02 -8.20
C ILE A 19 31.24 -3.88 -6.75
N ALA A 20 32.54 -3.66 -6.52
CA ALA A 20 33.14 -3.78 -5.17
C ALA A 20 33.55 -2.47 -4.47
N LEU A 21 33.14 -1.26 -4.91
CA LEU A 21 33.62 -0.02 -4.27
C LEU A 21 32.54 1.00 -3.89
N LEU A 22 31.46 0.56 -3.24
CA LEU A 22 30.61 1.42 -2.39
C LEU A 22 30.29 0.75 -1.03
N ALA A 23 31.29 0.08 -0.45
CA ALA A 23 31.17 -0.59 0.85
C ALA A 23 31.74 0.20 2.06
N LEU A 24 32.22 1.46 1.92
CA LEU A 24 33.05 2.04 3.00
C LEU A 24 32.93 3.55 3.32
N VAL A 25 31.77 4.20 3.18
CA VAL A 25 31.53 5.47 3.91
C VAL A 25 30.06 5.58 4.34
N GLY A 26 29.78 5.25 5.60
CA GLY A 26 28.45 5.38 6.21
C GLY A 26 28.21 4.49 7.43
N ALA A 27 29.13 3.58 7.75
CA ALA A 27 29.12 2.76 8.96
C ALA A 27 29.59 3.58 10.19
N GLY A 28 28.78 4.53 10.66
CA GLY A 28 29.15 5.33 11.84
C GLY A 28 28.05 6.21 12.46
N VAL A 29 26.95 6.49 11.75
CA VAL A 29 25.82 7.27 12.30
C VAL A 29 24.47 6.52 12.21
N LEU A 30 24.46 5.34 11.59
CA LEU A 30 23.25 4.52 11.37
C LEU A 30 22.95 3.47 12.47
N GLY A 31 23.73 3.44 13.56
CA GLY A 31 23.62 2.40 14.60
C GLY A 31 22.84 2.77 15.87
N ALA A 32 22.53 4.05 16.11
CA ALA A 32 22.01 4.49 17.42
C ALA A 32 20.55 5.00 17.43
N VAL A 33 19.83 4.92 16.31
CA VAL A 33 18.39 5.27 16.23
C VAL A 33 17.54 4.06 15.76
N TYR A 34 18.10 2.85 15.84
CA TYR A 34 17.42 1.60 15.46
C TYR A 34 17.16 0.64 16.64
N TRP A 35 17.24 1.14 17.87
CA TRP A 35 16.97 0.37 19.10
C TRP A 35 16.09 1.13 20.11
N LEU A 36 15.06 1.82 19.63
CA LEU A 36 13.85 2.00 20.43
C LEU A 36 12.79 1.06 19.84
N GLU A 37 12.45 0.01 20.59
CA GLU A 37 11.29 -0.82 20.29
C GLU A 37 10.08 0.09 20.00
N PRO A 38 9.43 -0.06 18.84
CA PRO A 38 8.33 0.80 18.49
C PRO A 38 7.13 0.51 19.39
N THR A 39 6.90 1.38 20.37
CA THR A 39 5.74 1.41 21.27
C THR A 39 4.37 1.50 20.55
N TRP A 40 4.35 1.55 19.22
CA TRP A 40 3.13 1.54 18.42
C TRP A 40 2.61 0.12 18.07
N ARG A 41 3.43 -0.95 18.19
CA ARG A 41 2.92 -2.35 18.11
C ARG A 41 1.80 -2.58 19.12
N GLN A 42 1.94 -2.03 20.32
CA GLN A 42 0.98 -2.13 21.41
C GLN A 42 -0.41 -1.55 21.08
N VAL A 43 -0.48 -0.53 20.21
CA VAL A 43 -1.77 0.08 19.81
C VAL A 43 -2.58 -0.86 18.91
N ASN A 44 -1.91 -1.70 18.11
CA ASN A 44 -2.57 -2.71 17.29
C ASN A 44 -2.69 -4.08 18.01
N GLU A 45 -1.70 -4.48 18.83
CA GLU A 45 -1.69 -5.76 19.59
C GLU A 45 -2.69 -5.82 20.75
N SER A 46 -3.06 -4.68 21.35
CA SER A 46 -4.01 -4.65 22.48
C SER A 46 -5.44 -5.12 22.13
N LEU A 47 -5.67 -5.58 20.89
CA LEU A 47 -6.93 -6.16 20.42
C LEU A 47 -6.84 -7.66 20.05
N ASP A 48 -5.66 -8.29 20.12
CA ASP A 48 -5.45 -9.68 19.69
C ASP A 48 -5.18 -10.69 20.82
N GLY A 49 -5.02 -10.25 22.06
CA GLY A 49 -4.80 -11.14 23.20
C GLY A 49 -6.07 -11.70 23.85
N VAL A 50 -6.78 -12.65 23.22
CA VAL A 50 -7.52 -13.74 23.91
C VAL A 50 -7.62 -14.96 22.98
N GLY A 51 -6.92 -16.04 23.34
CA GLY A 51 -7.32 -17.43 23.09
C GLY A 51 -6.96 -18.06 21.74
N GLN A 52 -5.80 -18.74 21.69
CA GLN A 52 -5.56 -19.85 20.76
C GLN A 52 -6.56 -20.99 21.02
N VAL A 53 -7.10 -21.58 19.95
CA VAL A 53 -7.42 -23.02 19.93
C VAL A 53 -7.01 -23.58 18.57
N SER A 54 -6.14 -24.59 18.63
CA SER A 54 -5.69 -25.43 17.55
C SER A 54 -6.86 -26.12 16.83
N SER A 55 -6.78 -26.24 15.51
CA SER A 55 -7.52 -27.30 14.80
C SER A 55 -6.68 -27.82 13.65
N THR A 56 -5.93 -28.88 13.96
CA THR A 56 -5.49 -29.91 13.03
C THR A 56 -6.69 -30.44 12.24
N ALA A 57 -6.62 -30.44 10.92
CA ALA A 57 -7.41 -31.32 10.07
C ALA A 57 -6.70 -31.50 8.72
N GLU A 58 -5.97 -32.60 8.67
CA GLU A 58 -5.54 -33.37 7.50
C GLU A 58 -6.62 -33.42 6.41
N GLN A 59 -6.26 -33.14 5.15
CA GLN A 59 -7.05 -33.50 3.97
C GLN A 59 -6.17 -34.22 2.95
N PRO A 60 -6.68 -35.31 2.33
CA PRO A 60 -5.86 -36.30 1.63
C PRO A 60 -5.60 -35.92 0.17
N ALA A 61 -4.51 -36.48 -0.35
CA ALA A 61 -4.09 -36.37 -1.75
C ALA A 61 -5.13 -37.01 -2.69
N VAL A 62 -5.58 -36.25 -3.69
CA VAL A 62 -6.31 -36.77 -4.85
C VAL A 62 -5.36 -36.79 -6.04
N GLN A 63 -5.05 -38.00 -6.48
CA GLN A 63 -4.33 -38.30 -7.71
C GLN A 63 -5.26 -38.07 -8.91
N VAL A 64 -4.79 -37.34 -9.92
CA VAL A 64 -5.49 -37.20 -11.22
C VAL A 64 -4.75 -38.06 -12.24
N PRO A 65 -5.44 -38.95 -12.98
CA PRO A 65 -4.80 -39.80 -13.97
C PRO A 65 -4.43 -39.03 -15.25
N GLU A 66 -3.21 -39.28 -15.69
CA GLU A 66 -2.57 -38.80 -16.90
C GLU A 66 -3.19 -39.48 -18.14
N ALA A 67 -3.97 -38.72 -18.93
CA ALA A 67 -4.45 -39.19 -20.22
C ALA A 67 -4.47 -38.06 -21.26
N MET A 68 -3.50 -38.16 -22.17
CA MET A 68 -3.68 -37.93 -23.62
C MET A 68 -3.99 -36.49 -24.07
N PHE A 69 -2.95 -35.65 -24.12
CA PHE A 69 -2.95 -34.44 -24.95
C PHE A 69 -2.39 -34.74 -26.36
N PRO A 70 -3.13 -34.48 -27.45
CA PRO A 70 -2.55 -34.56 -28.79
C PRO A 70 -1.57 -33.40 -29.05
N ALA A 71 -0.56 -33.72 -29.86
CA ALA A 71 0.60 -32.93 -30.26
C ALA A 71 0.42 -31.40 -30.35
N ARG A 72 1.34 -30.67 -29.68
CA ARG A 72 1.56 -29.22 -29.82
C ARG A 72 1.83 -28.87 -31.29
N ARG A 73 1.00 -28.00 -31.87
CA ARG A 73 1.43 -27.21 -33.04
C ARG A 73 2.26 -26.05 -32.54
N SER A 74 3.54 -26.10 -32.87
CA SER A 74 4.50 -25.01 -32.74
C SER A 74 4.08 -23.83 -33.62
N THR A 75 3.60 -22.75 -33.03
CA THR A 75 3.48 -21.44 -33.70
C THR A 75 4.72 -20.61 -33.39
N ALA A 76 5.32 -20.07 -34.45
CA ALA A 76 6.55 -19.26 -34.50
C ALA A 76 6.60 -18.09 -33.47
N PRO A 77 7.80 -17.58 -33.13
CA PRO A 77 7.94 -16.50 -32.16
C PRO A 77 7.37 -15.19 -32.73
N GLY A 78 6.36 -14.66 -32.06
CA GLY A 78 5.90 -13.28 -32.28
C GLY A 78 6.99 -12.27 -31.89
N PRO A 79 6.96 -11.04 -32.43
CA PRO A 79 7.97 -10.03 -32.17
C PRO A 79 8.06 -9.77 -30.66
N GLY A 80 9.28 -9.85 -30.12
CA GLY A 80 9.54 -9.62 -28.71
C GLY A 80 9.02 -8.26 -28.22
N PRO A 81 8.80 -8.10 -26.90
CA PRO A 81 8.36 -6.84 -26.33
C PRO A 81 9.30 -5.69 -26.75
N PRO A 82 8.76 -4.48 -26.99
CA PRO A 82 9.51 -3.40 -27.61
C PRO A 82 10.77 -3.06 -26.82
N GLU A 83 11.89 -3.22 -27.50
CA GLU A 83 13.28 -2.89 -27.12
C GLU A 83 13.48 -1.36 -27.01
N ARG A 84 12.68 -0.68 -26.16
CA ARG A 84 12.81 0.76 -25.87
C ARG A 84 13.10 1.08 -24.39
N ALA A 85 13.30 0.06 -23.55
CA ALA A 85 13.79 0.25 -22.17
C ALA A 85 15.33 0.26 -22.09
N ARG A 86 16.04 0.71 -23.14
CA ARG A 86 17.50 0.85 -23.09
C ARG A 86 17.88 2.23 -22.54
N ALA A 87 18.47 2.19 -21.34
CA ALA A 87 19.24 3.22 -20.65
C ALA A 87 18.45 4.50 -20.28
N ALA A 88 17.70 4.42 -19.18
CA ALA A 88 17.52 5.61 -18.35
C ALA A 88 18.91 6.07 -17.89
N ASP A 89 19.20 7.37 -18.01
CA ASP A 89 20.40 7.99 -17.45
C ASP A 89 20.53 7.58 -15.97
N PRO A 90 21.66 7.01 -15.52
CA PRO A 90 21.84 6.60 -14.13
C PRO A 90 21.61 7.76 -13.15
N ALA A 91 21.90 9.00 -13.54
CA ALA A 91 21.60 10.17 -12.70
C ALA A 91 20.09 10.43 -12.57
N ALA A 92 19.32 10.24 -13.65
CA ALA A 92 17.87 10.35 -13.63
C ALA A 92 17.23 9.26 -12.78
N ALA A 93 17.72 8.02 -12.88
CA ALA A 93 17.27 6.90 -12.06
C ALA A 93 17.49 7.17 -10.55
N VAL A 94 18.66 7.70 -10.16
CA VAL A 94 18.94 8.09 -8.77
C VAL A 94 18.04 9.22 -8.28
N ALA A 95 17.74 10.21 -9.12
CA ALA A 95 16.82 11.30 -8.77
C ALA A 95 15.38 10.80 -8.60
N GLN A 96 14.94 9.89 -9.47
CA GLN A 96 13.62 9.26 -9.42
C GLN A 96 13.48 8.38 -8.19
N LEU A 97 14.55 7.69 -7.77
CA LEU A 97 14.63 6.93 -6.52
C LEU A 97 14.40 7.79 -5.29
N LYS A 98 15.13 8.91 -5.19
CA LYS A 98 15.00 9.87 -4.08
C LYS A 98 13.58 10.42 -3.97
N ASN A 99 12.93 10.63 -5.12
CA ASN A 99 11.57 11.16 -5.20
C ASN A 99 10.49 10.07 -5.30
N ALA A 100 10.83 8.78 -5.23
CA ALA A 100 9.89 7.69 -5.47
C ALA A 100 8.71 7.76 -4.49
N ARG A 101 9.01 7.92 -3.19
CA ARG A 101 7.99 8.08 -2.14
C ARG A 101 7.10 9.29 -2.36
N LEU A 102 7.67 10.42 -2.78
CA LEU A 102 6.90 11.63 -3.09
C LEU A 102 5.97 11.40 -4.29
N THR A 103 6.48 10.79 -5.35
CA THR A 103 5.72 10.51 -6.58
C THR A 103 4.57 9.53 -6.32
N ALA A 104 4.82 8.43 -5.61
CA ALA A 104 3.78 7.48 -5.21
C ALA A 104 2.73 8.14 -4.30
N THR A 105 3.15 8.98 -3.35
CA THR A 105 2.23 9.75 -2.50
C THR A 105 1.36 10.70 -3.32
N LEU A 106 1.96 11.42 -4.28
CA LEU A 106 1.22 12.31 -5.18
C LEU A 106 0.18 11.56 -6.00
N ALA A 107 0.49 10.36 -6.49
CA ALA A 107 -0.48 9.52 -7.20
C ALA A 107 -1.73 9.24 -6.35
N LEU A 108 -1.57 8.94 -5.05
CA LEU A 108 -2.70 8.77 -4.14
C LEU A 108 -3.43 10.08 -3.84
N LEU A 109 -2.72 11.18 -3.61
CA LEU A 109 -3.35 12.48 -3.35
C LEU A 109 -4.16 12.98 -4.54
N GLN A 110 -3.71 12.68 -5.77
CA GLN A 110 -4.43 12.98 -7.01
C GLN A 110 -5.70 12.16 -7.16
N ARG A 111 -5.74 10.91 -6.67
CA ARG A 111 -7.00 10.12 -6.58
C ARG A 111 -8.01 10.79 -5.67
N TRP A 112 -7.55 11.44 -4.60
CA TRP A 112 -8.38 12.27 -3.72
C TRP A 112 -8.69 13.66 -4.30
N GLY A 113 -8.24 13.96 -5.52
CA GLY A 113 -8.50 15.22 -6.22
C GLY A 113 -7.56 16.37 -5.84
N PHE A 114 -6.54 16.13 -5.01
CA PHE A 114 -5.53 17.12 -4.63
C PHE A 114 -4.35 17.13 -5.60
N PHE A 115 -3.66 18.26 -5.72
CA PHE A 115 -2.39 18.36 -6.48
C PHE A 115 -2.49 17.81 -7.93
N ARG A 116 -3.64 17.98 -8.60
CA ARG A 116 -3.97 17.36 -9.90
C ARG A 116 -2.93 17.61 -11.00
N SER A 117 -2.21 18.73 -10.95
CA SER A 117 -1.18 19.14 -11.92
C SER A 117 0.24 19.22 -11.33
N ALA A 118 0.42 18.83 -10.06
CA ALA A 118 1.74 18.88 -9.43
C ALA A 118 2.58 17.69 -9.87
N THR A 119 3.88 17.94 -10.07
CA THR A 119 4.88 16.91 -10.36
C THR A 119 5.85 16.77 -9.20
N ALA A 120 6.48 15.60 -9.06
CA ALA A 120 7.47 15.36 -8.01
C ALA A 120 8.67 16.32 -8.12
N GLU A 121 9.05 16.72 -9.33
CA GLU A 121 10.12 17.71 -9.56
C GLU A 121 9.82 19.07 -8.94
N LYS A 122 8.60 19.60 -9.16
CA LYS A 122 8.17 20.88 -8.57
C LYS A 122 8.07 20.85 -7.05
N LEU A 123 7.87 19.66 -6.50
CA LEU A 123 7.75 19.42 -5.06
C LEU A 123 8.99 18.73 -4.48
N ALA A 124 10.11 18.69 -5.22
CA ALA A 124 11.32 18.02 -4.79
C ALA A 124 11.78 18.57 -3.42
N GLY A 125 12.21 17.67 -2.54
CA GLY A 125 12.59 17.99 -1.16
C GLY A 125 11.44 18.28 -0.19
N ARG A 126 10.17 18.27 -0.65
CA ARG A 126 9.00 18.36 0.23
C ARG A 126 8.73 17.02 0.88
N ASP A 127 8.38 17.07 2.16
CA ASP A 127 8.00 15.89 2.93
C ASP A 127 6.57 15.41 2.56
N PRO A 128 6.40 14.15 2.10
CA PRO A 128 5.09 13.58 1.80
C PRO A 128 4.08 13.67 2.96
N ALA A 129 4.52 13.53 4.21
CA ALA A 129 3.64 13.61 5.38
C ALA A 129 3.02 15.00 5.53
N ARG A 130 3.77 16.07 5.19
CA ARG A 130 3.25 17.44 5.19
C ARG A 130 2.21 17.65 4.11
N LEU A 131 2.38 17.07 2.93
CA LEU A 131 1.41 17.16 1.83
C LEU A 131 0.09 16.48 2.22
N ILE A 132 0.15 15.28 2.81
CA ILE A 132 -1.03 14.55 3.30
C ILE A 132 -1.79 15.40 4.35
N LYS A 133 -1.06 16.00 5.29
CA LYS A 133 -1.66 16.87 6.32
C LYS A 133 -2.32 18.12 5.72
N GLN A 134 -1.69 18.74 4.71
CA GLN A 134 -2.23 19.91 4.00
C GLN A 134 -3.51 19.59 3.23
N SER A 135 -3.64 18.36 2.72
CA SER A 135 -4.88 17.88 2.10
C SER A 135 -6.01 17.60 3.11
N GLY A 136 -5.76 17.70 4.41
CA GLY A 136 -6.73 17.35 5.46
C GLY A 136 -7.06 15.86 5.53
N LEU A 137 -6.25 15.02 4.88
CA LEU A 137 -6.39 13.56 4.93
C LEU A 137 -5.70 13.02 6.19
N LYS A 138 -6.28 11.95 6.72
CA LYS A 138 -5.66 11.09 7.73
C LYS A 138 -4.84 10.01 7.03
N SER A 139 -3.81 9.53 7.72
CA SER A 139 -3.00 8.40 7.27
C SER A 139 -2.76 7.42 8.42
N ALA A 140 -2.60 6.15 8.08
CA ALA A 140 -2.28 5.09 9.02
C ALA A 140 -1.54 3.99 8.28
N ARG A 141 -0.63 3.34 9.01
CA ARG A 141 0.07 2.14 8.59
C ARG A 141 -0.69 0.93 9.09
N LEU A 142 -0.93 -0.03 8.21
CA LEU A 142 -1.55 -1.30 8.53
C LEU A 142 -0.67 -2.43 8.01
N PRO A 143 -0.61 -3.59 8.69
CA PRO A 143 0.04 -4.76 8.12
C PRO A 143 -0.60 -5.10 6.77
N VAL A 144 0.21 -5.58 5.82
CA VAL A 144 -0.26 -6.02 4.51
C VAL A 144 -1.01 -7.35 4.66
N ASP A 145 -2.30 -7.25 4.92
CA ASP A 145 -3.27 -8.35 4.84
C ASP A 145 -4.18 -8.06 3.63
N TRP A 146 -4.06 -8.87 2.59
CA TRP A 146 -4.79 -8.69 1.33
C TRP A 146 -6.30 -8.70 1.51
N ALA A 147 -6.81 -9.58 2.37
CA ALA A 147 -8.25 -9.65 2.64
C ALA A 147 -8.71 -8.39 3.38
N LEU A 148 -7.89 -7.85 4.29
CA LEU A 148 -8.18 -6.57 4.94
C LEU A 148 -8.16 -5.40 3.94
N LEU A 149 -7.16 -5.32 3.06
CA LEU A 149 -7.05 -4.25 2.07
C LEU A 149 -8.25 -4.23 1.11
N GLU A 150 -8.73 -5.40 0.69
CA GLU A 150 -9.94 -5.54 -0.12
C GLU A 150 -11.22 -5.11 0.60
N ARG A 151 -11.32 -5.41 1.91
CA ARG A 151 -12.46 -5.02 2.74
C ARG A 151 -12.49 -3.51 2.97
N LEU A 152 -11.32 -2.89 3.16
CA LEU A 152 -11.19 -1.45 3.35
C LEU A 152 -11.43 -0.66 2.05
N ASP A 153 -11.09 -1.25 0.90
CA ASP A 153 -11.30 -0.67 -0.43
C ASP A 153 -10.69 0.75 -0.58
N TYR A 154 -9.44 0.93 -0.16
CA TYR A 154 -8.72 2.19 -0.33
C TYR A 154 -7.44 1.99 -1.12
N PRO A 155 -7.10 2.88 -2.06
CA PRO A 155 -5.76 2.98 -2.62
C PRO A 155 -4.74 3.23 -1.50
N CYS A 156 -3.59 2.59 -1.59
CA CYS A 156 -2.59 2.62 -0.52
C CYS A 156 -1.16 2.66 -1.07
N LEU A 157 -0.21 3.13 -0.26
CA LEU A 157 1.22 2.99 -0.56
C LEU A 157 1.70 1.67 -0.01
N LEU A 158 2.53 0.99 -0.77
CA LEU A 158 3.16 -0.26 -0.41
C LEU A 158 4.68 -0.08 -0.54
N ASP A 159 5.42 -0.65 0.40
CA ASP A 159 6.88 -0.75 0.27
C ASP A 159 7.17 -1.96 -0.62
N TRP A 160 7.59 -1.68 -1.85
CA TRP A 160 7.92 -2.66 -2.88
C TRP A 160 9.39 -3.02 -2.82
N LYS A 161 9.67 -4.32 -2.90
CA LYS A 161 10.98 -4.93 -2.92
C LYS A 161 11.26 -5.45 -4.32
N GLU A 162 12.20 -4.82 -4.99
CA GLU A 162 12.64 -5.27 -6.31
C GLU A 162 13.65 -6.41 -6.14
N THR A 163 13.43 -7.50 -6.88
CA THR A 163 14.34 -8.64 -6.95
C THR A 163 14.98 -8.66 -8.34
N PRO A 164 16.30 -8.91 -8.46
CA PRO A 164 17.24 -9.43 -7.46
C PRO A 164 17.99 -8.39 -6.61
N ASP A 165 17.88 -7.09 -6.90
CA ASP A 165 18.76 -6.05 -6.34
C ASP A 165 18.48 -5.67 -4.86
N ASP A 166 17.49 -6.31 -4.22
CA ASP A 166 17.03 -6.09 -2.83
C ASP A 166 16.77 -4.61 -2.47
N PHE A 167 16.46 -3.82 -3.48
CA PHE A 167 16.15 -2.41 -3.33
C PHE A 167 14.66 -2.22 -3.00
N ARG A 168 14.36 -1.23 -2.13
CA ARG A 168 12.99 -0.94 -1.69
C ARG A 168 12.53 0.47 -2.05
N HIS A 169 11.36 0.58 -2.67
CA HIS A 169 10.71 1.87 -2.94
C HIS A 169 9.22 1.82 -2.67
N ALA A 170 8.63 3.00 -2.48
CA ALA A 170 7.19 3.10 -2.34
C ALA A 170 6.51 3.03 -3.72
N VAL A 171 5.51 2.17 -3.84
CA VAL A 171 4.58 2.10 -4.98
C VAL A 171 3.17 2.43 -4.49
N ALA A 172 2.30 2.89 -5.40
CA ALA A 172 0.90 3.14 -5.09
C ALA A 172 0.03 2.02 -5.67
N LEU A 173 -0.67 1.28 -4.82
CA LEU A 173 -1.74 0.38 -5.24
C LEU A 173 -2.96 1.20 -5.62
N LEU A 174 -3.35 1.14 -6.90
CA LEU A 174 -4.44 1.91 -7.45
C LEU A 174 -5.70 1.07 -7.63
N GLU A 175 -5.54 -0.16 -8.11
CA GLU A 175 -6.64 -1.09 -8.35
C GLU A 175 -6.28 -2.50 -7.87
N LEU A 176 -7.27 -3.23 -7.38
CA LEU A 176 -7.12 -4.58 -6.89
C LEU A 176 -8.34 -5.41 -7.32
N SER A 177 -8.09 -6.38 -8.20
CA SER A 177 -9.05 -7.35 -8.68
C SER A 177 -8.73 -8.75 -8.12
N PRO A 178 -9.60 -9.76 -8.34
CA PRO A 178 -9.32 -11.13 -7.93
C PRO A 178 -8.06 -11.74 -8.57
N THR A 179 -7.67 -11.30 -9.76
CA THR A 179 -6.55 -11.89 -10.53
C THR A 179 -5.36 -10.96 -10.66
N GLU A 180 -5.59 -9.65 -10.66
CA GLU A 180 -4.60 -8.65 -11.01
C GLU A 180 -4.67 -7.45 -10.07
N ALA A 181 -3.54 -6.82 -9.86
CA ALA A 181 -3.42 -5.54 -9.21
C ALA A 181 -2.79 -4.54 -10.16
N VAL A 182 -3.30 -3.30 -10.14
CA VAL A 182 -2.68 -2.21 -10.86
C VAL A 182 -1.97 -1.30 -9.87
N ILE A 183 -0.66 -1.23 -10.03
CA ILE A 183 0.21 -0.36 -9.23
C ILE A 183 0.76 0.77 -10.09
N PHE A 184 1.07 1.88 -9.44
CA PHE A 184 1.92 2.92 -10.00
C PHE A 184 3.27 2.85 -9.32
N ASP A 185 4.27 2.45 -10.10
CA ASP A 185 5.66 2.42 -9.72
C ASP A 185 6.32 3.73 -10.17
N PRO A 186 6.89 4.53 -9.26
CA PRO A 186 7.58 5.75 -9.63
C PRO A 186 8.72 5.57 -10.63
N LEU A 187 9.33 4.39 -10.69
CA LEU A 187 10.47 4.09 -11.56
C LEU A 187 10.02 3.56 -12.93
N MET A 188 8.95 2.77 -12.96
CA MET A 188 8.51 2.05 -14.16
C MET A 188 7.16 2.53 -14.73
N GLY A 189 6.47 3.43 -14.02
CA GLY A 189 5.13 3.89 -14.35
C GLY A 189 4.04 2.91 -13.91
N ARG A 190 2.89 2.96 -14.58
CA ARG A 190 1.75 2.09 -14.26
C ARG A 190 2.04 0.65 -14.69
N ARG A 191 1.92 -0.30 -13.76
CA ARG A 191 2.18 -1.74 -13.96
C ARG A 191 0.95 -2.54 -13.59
N VAL A 192 0.69 -3.60 -14.36
CA VAL A 192 -0.25 -4.65 -14.00
C VAL A 192 0.57 -5.82 -13.44
N VAL A 193 0.23 -6.29 -12.26
CA VAL A 193 0.93 -7.36 -11.55
C VAL A 193 -0.09 -8.45 -11.23
N SER A 194 0.28 -9.72 -11.42
CA SER A 194 -0.54 -10.84 -10.97
C SER A 194 -0.72 -10.78 -9.46
N ARG A 195 -1.92 -11.08 -8.98
CA ARG A 195 -2.20 -11.11 -7.55
C ARG A 195 -1.35 -12.15 -6.81
N GLU A 196 -0.99 -13.23 -7.49
CA GLU A 196 -0.16 -14.31 -6.93
C GLU A 196 1.29 -13.87 -6.70
N ASP A 197 1.78 -12.91 -7.50
CA ASP A 197 3.16 -12.42 -7.42
C ASP A 197 3.32 -11.30 -6.38
N LEU A 198 2.24 -10.58 -6.05
CA LEU A 198 2.26 -9.46 -5.11
C LEU A 198 2.94 -9.78 -3.75
N PRO A 199 2.64 -10.92 -3.07
CA PRO A 199 3.27 -11.25 -1.81
C PRO A 199 4.80 -11.41 -1.91
N GLY A 200 5.33 -11.78 -3.08
CA GLY A 200 6.77 -11.93 -3.31
C GLY A 200 7.51 -10.59 -3.39
N HIS A 201 6.80 -9.51 -3.66
CA HIS A 201 7.37 -8.17 -3.84
C HIS A 201 7.11 -7.22 -2.67
N ILE A 202 6.25 -7.57 -1.72
CA ILE A 202 5.75 -6.60 -0.74
C ILE A 202 6.03 -7.10 0.66
N ASP A 203 6.92 -6.37 1.35
CA ASP A 203 7.24 -6.58 2.75
C ASP A 203 6.80 -5.35 3.56
N GLY A 204 6.18 -5.58 4.72
CA GLY A 204 5.93 -4.53 5.71
C GLY A 204 4.48 -4.03 5.76
N GLU A 205 4.29 -2.73 5.60
CA GLU A 205 3.03 -2.04 5.93
C GLU A 205 2.44 -1.29 4.74
N ALA A 206 1.12 -1.35 4.62
CA ALA A 206 0.35 -0.49 3.72
C ALA A 206 0.04 0.85 4.39
N ILE A 207 0.32 1.96 3.71
CA ILE A 207 -0.11 3.30 4.15
C ILE A 207 -1.41 3.64 3.44
N ILE A 208 -2.48 3.75 4.21
CA ILE A 208 -3.80 4.13 3.69
C ILE A 208 -4.08 5.58 4.00
N LEU A 209 -4.59 6.32 3.00
CA LEU A 209 -5.06 7.70 3.15
C LEU A 209 -6.58 7.74 3.12
N TRP A 210 -7.21 8.43 4.08
CA TRP A 210 -8.66 8.61 4.11
C TRP A 210 -9.06 9.97 4.65
N LYS A 211 -10.25 10.44 4.29
CA LYS A 211 -10.80 11.67 4.85
C LYS A 211 -11.39 11.40 6.23
N GLY A 212 -10.96 12.18 7.23
CA GLY A 212 -11.54 12.13 8.56
C GLY A 212 -12.97 12.68 8.59
N LEU A 213 -13.82 12.13 9.44
CA LEU A 213 -15.11 12.69 9.75
C LEU A 213 -14.97 13.75 10.86
N PRO A 214 -15.66 14.91 10.77
CA PRO A 214 -15.57 15.97 11.76
C PRO A 214 -15.89 15.47 13.18
N GLY A 215 -15.11 15.92 14.16
CA GLY A 215 -15.34 15.60 15.58
C GLY A 215 -14.94 14.19 16.03
N ILE A 216 -14.71 13.24 15.13
CA ILE A 216 -14.34 11.87 15.50
C ILE A 216 -12.83 11.72 15.68
N ARG A 217 -12.42 11.34 16.91
CA ARG A 217 -11.06 10.90 17.28
C ARG A 217 -11.11 9.43 17.71
N VAL A 218 -10.10 8.65 17.36
CA VAL A 218 -10.00 7.21 17.71
C VAL A 218 -8.80 6.98 18.64
N PRO A 219 -8.79 5.90 19.44
CA PRO A 219 -9.86 4.91 19.60
C PRO A 219 -11.02 5.41 20.49
N LEU A 220 -12.25 4.99 20.19
CA LEU A 220 -13.42 5.20 21.07
C LEU A 220 -13.91 3.86 21.61
N ARG A 221 -14.15 3.82 22.92
CA ARG A 221 -14.62 2.66 23.67
C ARG A 221 -15.43 3.12 24.88
N ALA A 222 -16.12 2.17 25.53
CA ALA A 222 -16.85 2.42 26.76
C ALA A 222 -15.95 3.10 27.81
N ARG A 223 -16.34 4.31 28.22
CA ARG A 223 -15.72 5.09 29.29
C ARG A 223 -16.81 5.84 30.04
N LYS A 224 -16.57 6.12 31.33
CA LYS A 224 -17.45 6.99 32.12
C LYS A 224 -17.42 8.43 31.58
N GLY A 225 -18.59 9.07 31.57
CA GLY A 225 -18.76 10.47 31.16
C GLY A 225 -19.13 10.65 29.68
N THR A 226 -19.45 11.88 29.34
CA THR A 226 -19.76 12.30 27.96
C THR A 226 -18.48 12.71 27.23
N ASP A 227 -18.38 12.37 25.94
CA ASP A 227 -17.30 12.76 25.05
C ASP A 227 -17.90 13.29 23.73
N PRO A 228 -17.60 14.53 23.34
CA PRO A 228 -18.03 15.09 22.04
C PRO A 228 -17.67 14.21 20.83
N ALA A 229 -16.56 13.46 20.91
CA ALA A 229 -16.17 12.55 19.84
C ALA A 229 -17.08 11.33 19.72
N VAL A 230 -17.61 10.85 20.86
CA VAL A 230 -18.61 9.78 20.86
C VAL A 230 -19.92 10.30 20.31
N ALA A 231 -20.30 11.54 20.64
CA ALA A 231 -21.48 12.17 20.04
C ALA A 231 -21.33 12.29 18.50
N ALA A 232 -20.16 12.71 18.02
CA ALA A 232 -19.87 12.75 16.58
C ALA A 232 -19.93 11.37 15.92
N LEU A 233 -19.40 10.33 16.59
CA LEU A 233 -19.52 8.93 16.13
C LEU A 233 -20.98 8.49 16.05
N GLN A 234 -21.76 8.70 17.11
CA GLN A 234 -23.18 8.34 17.17
C GLN A 234 -23.99 9.04 16.08
N GLN A 235 -23.73 10.33 15.82
CA GLN A 235 -24.35 11.06 14.70
C GLN A 235 -24.01 10.44 13.35
N ALA A 236 -22.76 10.08 13.11
CA ALA A 236 -22.34 9.43 11.87
C ALA A 236 -23.00 8.04 11.72
N LEU A 237 -23.01 7.22 12.78
CA LEU A 237 -23.68 5.91 12.78
C LEU A 237 -25.18 6.01 12.55
N LYS A 238 -25.85 6.99 13.16
CA LYS A 238 -27.28 7.27 12.97
C LYS A 238 -27.58 7.63 11.52
N LYS A 239 -26.78 8.50 10.90
CA LYS A 239 -26.91 8.85 9.48
C LYS A 239 -26.73 7.64 8.55
N GLN A 240 -25.96 6.64 8.97
CA GLN A 240 -25.76 5.38 8.24
C GLN A 240 -26.83 4.32 8.56
N GLY A 241 -27.86 4.64 9.36
CA GLY A 241 -28.92 3.71 9.74
C GLY A 241 -28.49 2.63 10.74
N LEU A 242 -27.33 2.79 11.39
CA LEU A 242 -26.79 1.81 12.33
C LEU A 242 -27.19 2.08 13.78
N LEU A 243 -27.66 3.29 14.10
CA LEU A 243 -28.06 3.71 15.44
C LEU A 243 -29.45 4.37 15.42
N GLY A 244 -30.31 3.97 16.36
CA GLY A 244 -31.74 4.28 16.34
C GLY A 244 -32.12 5.73 16.66
N ALA A 245 -31.60 6.36 17.72
CA ALA A 245 -32.08 7.71 18.06
C ALA A 245 -31.15 8.59 18.91
N ALA A 246 -30.76 8.14 20.10
CA ALA A 246 -30.10 9.01 21.08
C ALA A 246 -28.63 9.22 20.75
N VAL A 247 -28.15 10.45 20.94
CA VAL A 247 -26.73 10.84 20.81
C VAL A 247 -26.28 11.45 22.14
N PRO A 248 -26.24 10.67 23.23
CA PRO A 248 -25.89 11.19 24.55
C PRO A 248 -24.42 11.60 24.66
N GLY A 249 -23.57 11.24 23.68
CA GLY A 249 -22.13 11.41 23.77
C GLY A 249 -21.48 10.43 24.76
N VAL A 250 -22.22 9.43 25.25
CA VAL A 250 -21.71 8.35 26.09
C VAL A 250 -21.58 7.09 25.25
N TYR A 251 -20.44 6.39 25.37
CA TYR A 251 -20.22 5.14 24.64
C TYR A 251 -20.90 3.98 25.38
N ASP A 252 -22.21 3.86 25.15
CA ASP A 252 -23.11 2.91 25.79
C ASP A 252 -23.22 1.58 25.03
N SER A 253 -24.10 0.69 25.51
CA SER A 253 -24.36 -0.61 24.87
C SER A 253 -24.92 -0.46 23.46
N SER A 254 -25.77 0.55 23.21
CA SER A 254 -26.35 0.80 21.89
C SER A 254 -25.28 1.24 20.88
N THR A 255 -24.36 2.12 21.29
CA THR A 255 -23.21 2.55 20.48
C THR A 255 -22.27 1.39 20.20
N ARG A 256 -21.96 0.59 21.22
CA ARG A 256 -21.13 -0.61 21.05
C ARG A 256 -21.76 -1.58 20.05
N ALA A 257 -23.06 -1.86 20.16
CA ALA A 257 -23.79 -2.73 19.24
C ALA A 257 -23.77 -2.20 17.80
N ALA A 258 -23.94 -0.89 17.61
CA ALA A 258 -23.84 -0.25 16.30
C ALA A 258 -22.42 -0.39 15.69
N VAL A 259 -21.37 -0.27 16.52
CA VAL A 259 -19.98 -0.47 16.07
C VAL A 259 -19.69 -1.94 15.75
N VAL A 260 -20.17 -2.87 16.57
CA VAL A 260 -20.08 -4.33 16.30
C VAL A 260 -20.76 -4.66 14.96
N ARG A 261 -21.94 -4.09 14.71
CA ARG A 261 -22.65 -4.27 13.44
C ARG A 261 -21.85 -3.72 12.26
N LEU A 262 -21.34 -2.49 12.36
CA LEU A 262 -20.47 -1.91 11.33
C LEU A 262 -19.26 -2.80 11.00
N GLN A 263 -18.60 -3.30 12.05
CA GLN A 263 -17.44 -4.18 11.93
C GLN A 263 -17.80 -5.49 11.24
N SER A 264 -18.87 -6.15 11.69
CA SER A 264 -19.32 -7.43 11.15
C SER A 264 -19.76 -7.31 9.70
N GLU A 265 -20.51 -6.26 9.34
CA GLU A 265 -20.95 -5.97 7.96
C GLU A 265 -19.77 -5.82 6.98
N HIS A 266 -18.58 -5.44 7.46
CA HIS A 266 -17.38 -5.25 6.63
C HIS A 266 -16.29 -6.30 6.88
N GLY A 267 -16.63 -7.42 7.51
CA GLY A 267 -15.69 -8.51 7.78
C GLY A 267 -14.50 -8.10 8.67
N LEU A 268 -14.69 -7.10 9.55
CA LEU A 268 -13.73 -6.75 10.59
C LEU A 268 -14.04 -7.56 11.86
N LYS A 269 -13.01 -7.76 12.70
CA LYS A 269 -13.19 -8.34 14.04
C LYS A 269 -14.17 -7.47 14.85
N ALA A 270 -15.28 -8.07 15.29
CA ALA A 270 -16.40 -7.36 15.91
C ALA A 270 -16.16 -7.08 17.41
N THR A 271 -15.10 -6.34 17.72
CA THR A 271 -14.67 -6.04 19.10
C THR A 271 -15.61 -5.07 19.83
N GLY A 272 -16.36 -4.25 19.07
CA GLY A 272 -17.11 -3.13 19.62
C GLY A 272 -16.22 -2.00 20.14
N VAL A 273 -14.94 -1.96 19.75
CA VAL A 273 -14.04 -0.81 19.94
C VAL A 273 -13.91 -0.09 18.61
N PHE A 274 -14.22 1.21 18.58
CA PHE A 274 -14.14 1.99 17.35
C PHE A 274 -12.70 2.50 17.13
N GLY A 275 -11.92 1.70 16.41
CA GLY A 275 -10.52 1.98 16.05
C GLY A 275 -10.33 2.48 14.61
N VAL A 276 -9.07 2.53 14.16
CA VAL A 276 -8.67 3.05 12.84
C VAL A 276 -9.38 2.32 11.69
N ARG A 277 -9.42 0.98 11.70
CA ARG A 277 -10.07 0.17 10.65
C ARG A 277 -11.57 0.46 10.57
N SER A 278 -12.27 0.52 11.71
CA SER A 278 -13.69 0.89 11.77
C SER A 278 -13.95 2.32 11.30
N TYR A 279 -13.01 3.23 11.55
CA TYR A 279 -13.11 4.62 11.11
C TYR A 279 -12.95 4.76 9.58
N MET A 280 -12.00 4.04 8.98
CA MET A 280 -11.88 3.98 7.52
C MET A 280 -13.18 3.47 6.89
N VAL A 281 -13.74 2.37 7.41
CA VAL A 281 -15.02 1.82 6.94
C VAL A 281 -16.16 2.83 7.06
N LEU A 282 -16.31 3.47 8.23
CA LEU A 282 -17.37 4.47 8.42
C LEU A 282 -17.20 5.67 7.48
N SER A 283 -15.96 6.15 7.31
CA SER A 283 -15.64 7.24 6.39
C SER A 283 -15.98 6.89 4.95
N LYS A 284 -15.60 5.69 4.49
CA LYS A 284 -15.93 5.17 3.16
C LYS A 284 -17.44 5.17 2.94
N ARG A 285 -18.20 4.64 3.90
CA ARG A 285 -19.67 4.56 3.82
C ARG A 285 -20.34 5.94 3.76
N VAL A 286 -19.81 6.90 4.55
CA VAL A 286 -20.30 8.29 4.56
C VAL A 286 -20.00 9.02 3.24
N LEU A 287 -18.84 8.76 2.63
CA LEU A 287 -18.41 9.43 1.39
C LEU A 287 -18.95 8.76 0.11
N GLY A 288 -19.23 7.46 0.15
CA GLY A 288 -19.66 6.68 -1.00
C GLY A 288 -18.69 6.82 -2.17
N ALA A 289 -19.22 7.15 -3.35
CA ALA A 289 -18.45 7.34 -4.60
C ALA A 289 -17.40 8.46 -4.53
N LYS A 290 -17.48 9.37 -3.55
CA LYS A 290 -16.49 10.45 -3.37
C LYS A 290 -15.17 9.96 -2.77
N ALA A 291 -15.14 8.76 -2.18
CA ALA A 291 -13.91 8.16 -1.70
C ALA A 291 -13.26 7.28 -2.79
N PRO A 292 -11.96 7.46 -3.08
CA PRO A 292 -11.22 6.59 -3.98
C PRO A 292 -11.35 5.12 -3.59
N SER A 293 -11.41 4.24 -4.57
CA SER A 293 -11.62 2.79 -4.43
C SER A 293 -10.54 2.05 -5.20
N VAL A 294 -10.13 0.87 -4.72
CA VAL A 294 -9.28 -0.05 -5.49
C VAL A 294 -10.11 -0.98 -6.37
N LYS A 295 -11.41 -1.09 -6.12
CA LYS A 295 -12.34 -1.87 -6.96
C LYS A 295 -12.88 -1.08 -8.15
N ALA A 296 -12.84 0.25 -8.08
CA ALA A 296 -13.20 1.11 -9.21
C ALA A 296 -12.02 1.18 -10.20
N GLY A 297 -12.23 0.63 -11.41
CA GLY A 297 -11.27 0.69 -12.53
C GLY A 297 -10.86 2.13 -12.92
N PRO A 298 -9.95 2.28 -13.87
CA PRO A 298 -9.37 3.59 -14.19
C PRO A 298 -10.44 4.50 -14.77
N GLY A 299 -10.82 5.54 -14.03
CA GLY A 299 -11.60 6.66 -14.57
C GLY A 299 -13.07 6.77 -14.18
N ALA A 300 -13.52 6.30 -13.01
CA ALA A 300 -14.76 6.84 -12.46
C ALA A 300 -14.48 8.26 -11.91
N PRO A 301 -14.93 9.35 -12.56
CA PRO A 301 -14.88 10.67 -11.93
C PRO A 301 -15.69 10.61 -10.64
N VAL A 302 -15.14 11.20 -9.58
CA VAL A 302 -15.95 11.61 -8.43
C VAL A 302 -16.99 12.58 -8.98
N LYS A 303 -18.21 12.11 -9.21
CA LYS A 303 -19.32 12.98 -9.61
C LYS A 303 -19.53 13.98 -8.46
N ASP A 304 -19.40 15.26 -8.79
CA ASP A 304 -19.56 16.39 -7.86
C ASP A 304 -20.95 16.41 -7.22
#